data_AF-A0A3D3CR23-F1
#
_entry.id   AF-A0A3D3CR23-F1
#
_cell.length_a   1.000
_cell.length_b   1.000
_cell.length_c   1.000
_cell.angle_alpha   90.00
_cell.angle_beta   90.00
_cell.angle_gamma   90.00
#
_symmetry.space_group_name_H-M   'P 1'
#
loop_
_entity.id
_entity.type
_entity.pdbx_description
1 polymer ?
#
loop_
_entity_poly.entity_id
_entity_poly.type
_entity_poly.pdbx_seq_one_letter_code
_entity_poly.pdbx_strand_id
1 'polypeptide(L)'
;MIASVAHKTPGIILEKLYRLLSSLQEVKNYYEEVAKRIQNKQLKLSILGLAQESKQYANELIAHIETLGGDMQEGTKADCNRVAVSGEIQEIPGSREDFVGLKLGEQQVMKTYREVLNEPFLYDTIRQMIRYQQNGLLHCFSQIRMLYATLLKSGS
;
A
#
# COMPACT_ATOMS: atom_id res chain seq x y z
N MET A 1 27.07 -28.50 18.63
CA MET A 1 26.29 -27.26 18.83
C MET A 1 26.82 -26.24 17.85
N ILE A 2 26.12 -26.00 16.74
CA ILE A 2 26.50 -24.96 15.79
C ILE A 2 25.83 -23.69 16.32
N ALA A 3 26.64 -22.75 16.80
CA ALA A 3 26.13 -21.46 17.24
C ALA A 3 25.42 -20.80 16.04
N SER A 4 24.10 -20.70 16.11
CA SER A 4 23.32 -19.87 15.20
C SER A 4 23.78 -18.43 15.43
N VAL A 5 24.63 -17.93 14.55
CA VAL A 5 24.90 -16.50 14.45
C VAL A 5 23.62 -15.90 13.90
N ALA A 6 22.67 -15.63 14.80
CA ALA A 6 21.52 -14.81 14.51
C ALA A 6 22.06 -13.41 14.23
N HIS A 7 22.38 -13.15 12.97
CA HIS A 7 22.64 -11.80 12.49
C HIS A 7 21.36 -11.02 12.73
N LYS A 8 21.29 -10.30 13.86
CA LYS A 8 20.18 -9.42 14.17
C LYS A 8 20.04 -8.45 13.01
N THR A 9 18.88 -8.46 12.36
CA THR A 9 18.61 -7.54 11.25
C THR A 9 18.93 -6.11 11.69
N PRO A 10 19.71 -5.35 10.89
CA PRO A 10 19.98 -3.96 11.20
C PRO A 10 18.69 -3.20 11.50
N GLY A 11 18.64 -2.52 12.65
CA GLY A 11 17.44 -1.80 13.10
C GLY A 11 16.93 -0.79 12.07
N ILE A 12 17.84 -0.22 11.26
CA ILE A 12 17.50 0.69 10.16
C ILE A 12 16.66 0.02 9.06
N ILE A 13 16.92 -1.26 8.76
CA ILE A 13 16.13 -2.02 7.78
C ILE A 13 14.73 -2.21 8.34
N LEU A 14 14.62 -2.66 9.60
CA LEU A 14 13.33 -2.83 10.26
C LEU A 14 12.55 -1.51 10.29
N GLU A 15 13.16 -0.40 10.68
CA GLU A 15 12.55 0.93 10.69
C GLU A 15 11.97 1.32 9.31
N LYS A 16 12.73 1.10 8.24
CA LYS A 16 12.27 1.38 6.87
C LYS A 16 11.11 0.47 6.46
N LEU A 17 11.12 -0.80 6.85
CA LEU A 17 10.02 -1.72 6.59
C LEU A 17 8.77 -1.34 7.40
N TYR A 18 8.89 -0.92 8.66
CA TYR A 18 7.77 -0.38 9.45
C TYR A 18 7.17 0.86 8.79
N ARG A 19 8.00 1.78 8.31
CA ARG A 19 7.51 2.98 7.58
C ARG A 19 6.77 2.61 6.31
N LEU A 20 7.27 1.63 5.56
CA LEU A 20 6.57 1.13 4.37
C LEU A 20 5.23 0.48 4.75
N LEU A 21 5.19 -0.30 5.83
CA LEU A 21 3.96 -0.90 6.35
C LEU A 21 2.92 0.17 6.70
N SER A 22 3.30 1.19 7.48
CA SER A 22 2.41 2.30 7.82
C SER A 22 1.91 3.03 6.57
N SER A 23 2.80 3.30 5.60
CA SER A 23 2.42 3.94 4.35
C SER A 23 1.42 3.10 3.55
N LEU A 24 1.57 1.78 3.51
CA LEU A 24 0.63 0.87 2.85
C LEU A 24 -0.74 0.84 3.54
N GLN A 25 -0.77 0.88 4.87
CA GLN A 25 -2.00 0.91 5.65
C GLN A 25 -2.76 2.23 5.47
N GLU A 26 -2.06 3.36 5.49
CA GLU A 26 -2.62 4.70 5.26
C GLU A 26 -3.28 4.79 3.89
N VAL A 27 -2.55 4.40 2.83
CA VAL A 27 -3.09 4.48 1.47
C VAL A 27 -4.22 3.47 1.25
N LYS A 28 -4.14 2.26 1.81
CA LYS A 28 -5.24 1.28 1.81
C LYS A 28 -6.51 1.89 2.37
N ASN A 29 -6.45 2.48 3.57
CA ASN A 29 -7.62 3.06 4.22
C ASN A 29 -8.17 4.23 3.41
N TYR A 30 -7.29 5.09 2.88
CA TYR A 30 -7.71 6.18 2.01
C TYR A 30 -8.40 5.68 0.73
N TYR A 31 -7.89 4.64 0.09
CA TYR A 31 -8.49 4.06 -1.12
C TYR A 31 -9.85 3.43 -0.86
N GLU A 32 -10.04 2.75 0.27
CA GLU A 32 -11.36 2.26 0.69
C GLU A 32 -12.36 3.41 0.83
N GLU A 33 -11.96 4.52 1.45
CA GLU A 33 -12.83 5.69 1.62
C GLU A 33 -13.15 6.40 0.29
N VAL A 34 -12.17 6.53 -0.61
CA VAL A 34 -12.40 7.10 -1.94
C VAL A 34 -13.36 6.19 -2.74
N ALA A 35 -13.16 4.87 -2.71
CA ALA A 35 -14.00 3.93 -3.45
C ALA A 35 -15.48 3.99 -3.02
N LYS A 36 -15.77 4.32 -1.76
CA LYS A 36 -17.15 4.51 -1.28
C LYS A 36 -17.85 5.68 -1.96
N ARG A 37 -17.12 6.73 -2.32
CA ARG A 37 -17.67 7.93 -2.99
C ARG A 37 -17.80 7.75 -4.51
N ILE A 38 -16.97 6.92 -5.13
CA ILE A 38 -16.95 6.77 -6.59
C ILE A 38 -18.24 6.10 -7.11
N GLN A 39 -18.99 6.79 -7.97
CA GLN A 39 -20.19 6.26 -8.62
C GLN A 39 -19.88 5.30 -9.78
N ASN A 40 -18.82 5.55 -10.54
CA ASN A 40 -18.45 4.70 -11.67
C ASN A 40 -18.02 3.31 -11.17
N LYS A 41 -18.83 2.28 -11.48
CA LYS A 41 -18.61 0.91 -10.99
C LYS A 41 -17.23 0.36 -11.33
N GLN A 42 -16.75 0.58 -12.56
CA GLN A 42 -15.44 0.07 -12.99
C GLN A 42 -14.30 0.71 -12.19
N LEU A 43 -14.34 2.04 -12.05
CA LEU A 43 -13.34 2.79 -11.30
C LEU A 43 -13.38 2.45 -9.80
N LYS A 44 -14.58 2.32 -9.22
CA LYS A 44 -14.78 1.87 -7.84
C LYS A 44 -14.12 0.51 -7.61
N LEU A 45 -14.38 -0.46 -8.49
CA LEU A 45 -13.77 -1.79 -8.41
C LEU A 45 -12.24 -1.75 -8.56
N SER A 46 -11.71 -0.92 -9.45
CA SER A 46 -10.26 -0.75 -9.60
C SER A 46 -9.60 -0.14 -8.36
N ILE A 47 -10.22 0.84 -7.72
CA ILE A 47 -9.71 1.46 -6.48
C ILE A 47 -9.80 0.47 -5.30
N LEU A 48 -10.89 -0.32 -5.21
CA LEU A 48 -10.98 -1.40 -4.22
C LEU A 48 -9.92 -2.48 -4.44
N GLY A 49 -9.62 -2.82 -5.70
CA GLY A 49 -8.53 -3.72 -6.04
C GLY A 49 -7.18 -3.19 -5.55
N LEU A 50 -6.90 -1.90 -5.76
CA LEU A 50 -5.70 -1.25 -5.24
C LEU A 50 -5.62 -1.28 -3.71
N ALA A 51 -6.73 -1.05 -3.01
CA ALA A 51 -6.79 -1.16 -1.55
C ALA A 51 -6.51 -2.60 -1.08
N GLN A 52 -7.06 -3.59 -1.78
CA GLN A 52 -6.84 -5.00 -1.50
C GLN A 52 -5.37 -5.41 -1.72
N GLU A 53 -4.74 -5.01 -2.82
CA GLU A 53 -3.32 -5.26 -3.05
C GLU A 53 -2.46 -4.60 -1.97
N SER A 54 -2.75 -3.35 -1.61
CA SER A 54 -2.04 -2.64 -0.54
C SER A 54 -2.14 -3.40 0.80
N LYS A 55 -3.30 -3.98 1.11
CA LYS A 55 -3.50 -4.85 2.29
C LYS A 55 -2.69 -6.15 2.20
N GLN A 56 -2.69 -6.80 1.04
CA GLN A 56 -1.92 -8.04 0.83
C GLN A 56 -0.42 -7.80 1.04
N TYR A 57 0.11 -6.74 0.44
CA TYR A 57 1.52 -6.35 0.58
C TYR A 57 1.88 -5.95 2.02
N ALA A 58 0.97 -5.27 2.73
CA ALA A 58 1.14 -4.99 4.15
C ALA A 58 1.22 -6.28 5.00
N ASN A 59 0.37 -7.28 4.72
CA ASN A 59 0.41 -8.56 5.42
C ASN A 59 1.68 -9.38 5.12
N GLU A 60 2.12 -9.41 3.86
CA GLU A 60 3.41 -10.00 3.49
C GLU A 60 4.57 -9.34 4.24
N LEU A 61 4.56 -8.00 4.28
CA LEU A 61 5.59 -7.22 4.96
C LEU A 61 5.62 -7.48 6.46
N ILE A 62 4.47 -7.65 7.11
CA ILE A 62 4.37 -8.06 8.53
C ILE A 62 5.08 -9.40 8.74
N ALA A 63 4.75 -10.42 7.95
CA ALA A 63 5.36 -11.75 8.06
C ALA A 63 6.89 -11.72 7.87
N HIS A 64 7.36 -10.88 6.95
CA HIS A 64 8.80 -10.68 6.73
C HIS A 64 9.48 -9.94 7.88
N ILE A 65 8.84 -8.93 8.46
CA ILE A 65 9.41 -8.21 9.60
C ILE A 65 9.54 -9.13 10.83
N GLU A 66 8.54 -9.97 11.10
CA GLU A 66 8.61 -10.98 12.17
C GLU A 66 9.75 -11.98 11.93
N THR A 67 9.89 -12.47 10.69
CA THR A 67 10.98 -13.37 10.30
C THR A 67 12.36 -12.73 10.48
N LEU A 68 12.45 -11.41 10.32
CA LEU A 68 13.68 -10.64 10.52
C LEU A 68 13.97 -10.32 12.00
N GLY A 69 13.11 -10.78 12.92
CA GLY A 69 13.22 -10.53 14.37
C GLY A 69 12.70 -9.16 14.81
N GLY A 70 11.89 -8.49 13.98
CA GLY A 70 11.16 -7.30 14.37
C GLY A 70 9.98 -7.64 15.28
N ASP A 71 9.71 -6.79 16.27
CA ASP A 71 8.55 -6.93 17.14
C ASP A 71 7.36 -6.16 16.55
N MET A 72 6.22 -6.82 16.44
CA MET A 72 4.99 -6.23 15.90
C MET A 72 3.96 -6.18 17.01
N GLN A 73 3.58 -4.97 17.42
CA GLN A 73 2.47 -4.80 18.34
C GLN A 73 1.19 -5.37 17.71
N GLU A 74 0.41 -6.14 18.48
CA GLU A 74 -0.85 -6.73 18.02
C GLU A 74 -1.82 -5.69 17.44
N GLY A 75 -1.78 -4.45 17.94
CA GLY A 75 -2.56 -3.33 17.41
C GLY A 75 -2.28 -3.03 15.95
N THR A 76 -1.01 -3.03 15.52
CA THR A 76 -0.61 -2.76 14.13
C THR A 76 -1.10 -3.85 13.17
N LYS A 77 -1.15 -5.11 13.64
CA LYS A 77 -1.70 -6.24 12.87
C LYS A 77 -3.23 -6.16 12.75
N ALA A 78 -3.89 -5.76 13.82
CA ALA A 78 -5.33 -5.59 13.86
C ALA A 78 -5.79 -4.46 12.92
N ASP A 79 -5.08 -3.33 12.91
CA ASP A 79 -5.39 -2.18 12.04
C ASP A 79 -5.21 -2.51 10.54
N CYS A 80 -4.25 -3.36 10.17
CA CYS A 80 -4.10 -3.86 8.80
C CYS A 80 -5.36 -4.61 8.31
N ASN A 81 -6.00 -5.33 9.21
CA ASN A 81 -7.12 -6.22 8.91
C ASN A 81 -8.48 -5.56 9.12
N ARG A 82 -8.53 -4.38 9.73
CA ARG A 82 -9.75 -3.61 9.90
C ARG A 82 -10.36 -3.29 8.55
N VAL A 83 -11.62 -3.65 8.40
CA VAL A 83 -12.49 -3.18 7.32
C VAL A 83 -13.22 -1.98 7.87
N ALA A 84 -13.09 -0.81 7.23
CA ALA A 84 -13.79 0.38 7.66
C ALA A 84 -15.31 0.13 7.64
N VAL A 85 -15.93 0.07 8.83
CA VAL A 85 -17.38 -0.16 8.98
C VAL A 85 -18.11 0.98 8.27
N SER A 86 -18.97 0.61 7.32
CA SER A 86 -19.75 1.56 6.52
C SER A 86 -20.71 2.36 7.41
N GLY A 87 -20.38 3.62 7.66
CA GLY A 87 -21.38 4.64 7.98
C GLY A 87 -22.10 5.07 6.70
N GLU A 88 -23.29 5.67 6.83
CA GLU A 88 -24.00 6.31 5.71
C GLU A 88 -23.12 7.40 5.10
N ILE A 89 -22.46 7.08 3.98
CA ILE A 89 -21.64 8.02 3.23
C ILE A 89 -22.44 8.44 2.00
N GLN A 90 -22.67 9.75 1.87
CA GLN A 90 -23.25 10.31 0.64
C GLN A 90 -22.36 9.97 -0.54
N GLU A 91 -22.93 9.29 -1.55
CA GLU A 91 -22.26 8.98 -2.81
C GLU A 91 -22.08 10.28 -3.64
N ILE A 92 -21.00 11.01 -3.39
CA ILE A 92 -20.64 12.21 -4.15
C ILE A 92 -19.95 11.76 -5.46
N PRO A 93 -20.33 12.27 -6.65
CA PRO A 93 -19.64 11.94 -7.89
C PRO A 93 -18.14 12.20 -7.75
N GLY A 94 -17.33 11.15 -7.98
CA GLY A 94 -15.88 11.15 -7.74
C GLY A 94 -15.23 12.43 -8.23
N SER A 95 -14.74 13.23 -7.28
CA SER A 95 -14.35 14.60 -7.57
C SER A 95 -12.94 14.65 -8.16
N ARG A 96 -12.58 15.77 -8.78
CA ARG A 96 -11.20 16.04 -9.19
C ARG A 96 -10.23 15.99 -8.00
N GLU A 97 -10.72 16.26 -6.80
CA GLU A 97 -9.95 16.23 -5.55
C GLU A 97 -9.63 14.79 -5.12
N ASP A 98 -10.56 13.85 -5.28
CA ASP A 98 -10.31 12.42 -5.03
C ASP A 98 -9.17 11.91 -5.91
N PHE A 99 -9.15 12.28 -7.20
CA PHE A 99 -8.07 11.89 -8.10
C PHE A 99 -6.71 12.49 -7.72
N VAL A 100 -6.70 13.76 -7.28
CA VAL A 100 -5.48 14.39 -6.76
C VAL A 100 -4.97 13.66 -5.52
N GLY A 101 -5.86 13.29 -4.60
CA GLY A 101 -5.49 12.54 -3.42
C GLY A 101 -4.99 11.12 -3.71
N LEU A 102 -5.59 10.41 -4.69
CA LEU A 102 -5.06 9.13 -5.16
C LEU A 102 -3.63 9.26 -5.69
N LYS A 103 -3.34 10.32 -6.45
CA LYS A 103 -2.00 10.60 -6.98
C LYS A 103 -1.00 10.96 -5.88
N LEU A 104 -1.42 11.71 -4.87
CA LEU A 104 -0.57 12.01 -3.71
C LEU A 104 -0.25 10.74 -2.91
N GLY A 105 -1.24 9.86 -2.72
CA GLY A 105 -1.05 8.54 -2.14
C GLY A 105 -0.05 7.68 -2.91
N GLU A 106 -0.18 7.61 -4.24
CA GLU A 106 0.78 6.97 -5.15
C GLU A 106 2.21 7.51 -4.93
N GLN A 107 2.38 8.83 -4.95
CA GLN A 107 3.69 9.46 -4.78
C GLN A 107 4.31 9.14 -3.43
N GLN A 108 3.52 9.22 -2.37
CA GLN A 108 3.97 8.94 -1.01
C GLN A 108 4.43 7.49 -0.87
N VAL A 109 3.59 6.52 -1.27
CA VAL A 109 3.95 5.10 -1.13
C VAL A 109 5.15 4.73 -2.01
N MET A 110 5.22 5.24 -3.24
CA MET A 110 6.34 4.99 -4.16
C MET A 110 7.66 5.58 -3.65
N LYS A 111 7.60 6.73 -2.96
CA LYS A 111 8.76 7.30 -2.29
C LYS A 111 9.26 6.36 -1.20
N THR A 112 8.37 5.84 -0.35
CA THR A 112 8.73 4.91 0.73
C THR A 112 9.33 3.60 0.19
N TYR A 113 8.76 3.04 -0.89
CA TYR A 113 9.35 1.89 -1.60
C TYR A 113 10.80 2.17 -2.04
N ARG A 114 11.05 3.34 -2.62
CA ARG A 114 12.38 3.75 -3.08
C ARG A 114 13.37 3.89 -1.92
N GLU A 115 12.93 4.42 -0.78
CA GLU A 115 13.76 4.56 0.42
C GLU A 115 14.22 3.20 0.99
N VAL A 116 13.35 2.17 0.93
CA VAL A 116 13.70 0.79 1.27
C VAL A 116 14.68 0.22 0.24
N LEU A 117 14.38 0.33 -1.06
CA LEU A 117 15.21 -0.23 -2.13
C LEU A 117 16.60 0.41 -2.22
N ASN A 118 16.75 1.67 -1.81
CA ASN A 118 18.02 2.37 -1.78
C ASN A 118 18.90 1.98 -0.58
N GLU A 119 18.43 1.10 0.31
CA GLU A 119 19.24 0.59 1.41
C GLU A 119 20.38 -0.32 0.86
N PRO A 120 21.67 0.02 1.11
CA PRO A 120 22.81 -0.69 0.53
C PRO A 120 22.89 -2.17 0.93
N PHE A 121 22.44 -2.51 2.13
CA PHE A 121 22.56 -3.86 2.70
C PHE A 121 21.20 -4.56 2.87
N LEU A 122 20.20 -4.18 2.07
CA LEU A 122 18.92 -4.89 2.04
C LEU A 122 19.11 -6.30 1.49
N TYR A 123 18.68 -7.31 2.25
CA TYR A 123 18.67 -8.71 1.84
C TYR A 123 17.97 -8.89 0.48
N ASP A 124 18.55 -9.73 -0.39
CA ASP A 124 18.05 -9.90 -1.76
C ASP A 124 16.61 -10.41 -1.82
N THR A 125 16.22 -11.30 -0.91
CA THR A 125 14.84 -11.80 -0.81
C THR A 125 13.85 -10.67 -0.52
N ILE A 126 14.19 -9.80 0.43
CA ILE A 126 13.39 -8.61 0.75
C ILE A 126 13.39 -7.64 -0.44
N ARG A 127 14.55 -7.42 -1.07
CA ARG A 127 14.66 -6.55 -2.25
C ARG A 127 13.77 -7.03 -3.40
N GLN A 128 13.70 -8.33 -3.64
CA GLN A 128 12.82 -8.94 -4.66
C GLN A 128 11.35 -8.74 -4.31
N MET A 129 10.95 -9.02 -3.07
CA MET A 129 9.58 -8.79 -2.59
C MET A 129 9.19 -7.31 -2.75
N ILE A 130 10.01 -6.37 -2.27
CA ILE A 130 9.73 -4.94 -2.34
C ILE A 130 9.58 -4.46 -3.81
N ARG A 131 10.39 -4.98 -4.75
CA ARG A 131 10.24 -4.69 -6.19
C ARG A 131 8.96 -5.27 -6.77
N TYR A 132 8.62 -6.50 -6.41
CA TYR A 132 7.39 -7.16 -6.86
C TYR A 132 6.16 -6.34 -6.43
N GLN A 133 6.09 -5.97 -5.15
CA GLN A 133 4.99 -5.17 -4.60
C GLN A 133 4.92 -3.78 -5.24
N GLN A 134 6.08 -3.11 -5.40
CA GLN A 134 6.16 -1.81 -6.06
C GLN A 134 5.60 -1.86 -7.49
N ASN A 135 5.98 -2.87 -8.26
CA ASN A 135 5.53 -3.04 -9.64
C ASN A 135 4.03 -3.35 -9.73
N GLY A 136 3.49 -4.16 -8.82
CA GLY A 136 2.06 -4.43 -8.72
C GLY A 136 1.25 -3.15 -8.53
N LEU A 137 1.60 -2.34 -7.53
CA LEU A 137 0.93 -1.07 -7.28
C LEU A 137 1.03 -0.11 -8.48
N LEU A 138 2.21 0.00 -9.11
CA LEU A 138 2.38 0.84 -10.32
C LEU A 138 1.45 0.43 -11.46
N HIS A 139 1.22 -0.88 -11.62
CA HIS A 139 0.28 -1.40 -12.60
C HIS A 139 -1.15 -0.96 -12.28
N CYS A 140 -1.61 -1.13 -11.03
CA CYS A 140 -2.93 -0.68 -10.59
C CYS A 140 -3.12 0.83 -10.76
N PHE A 141 -2.14 1.65 -10.38
CA PHE A 141 -2.21 3.10 -10.58
C PHE A 141 -2.32 3.48 -12.05
N SER A 142 -1.62 2.77 -12.93
CA SER A 142 -1.69 3.01 -14.38
C SER A 142 -3.09 2.68 -14.92
N GLN A 143 -3.69 1.57 -14.48
CA GLN A 143 -5.06 1.19 -14.84
C GLN A 143 -6.09 2.25 -14.37
N ILE A 144 -5.97 2.71 -13.13
CA ILE A 144 -6.84 3.77 -12.58
C ILE A 144 -6.70 5.06 -13.40
N ARG A 145 -5.47 5.49 -13.70
CA ARG A 145 -5.21 6.68 -14.53
C ARG A 145 -5.84 6.58 -15.93
N MET A 146 -5.75 5.42 -16.57
CA MET A 146 -6.40 5.18 -17.86
C MET A 146 -7.92 5.33 -17.75
N LEU A 147 -8.55 4.71 -16.75
CA LEU A 147 -10.00 4.81 -16.53
C LEU A 147 -10.45 6.26 -16.29
N TYR A 148 -9.72 7.01 -15.47
CA TYR A 148 -9.98 8.45 -15.27
C TYR A 148 -9.86 9.25 -16.58
N ALA A 149 -8.80 9.00 -17.36
CA ALA A 149 -8.58 9.70 -18.62
C ALA A 149 -9.70 9.41 -19.64
N THR A 150 -10.24 8.19 -19.67
CA THR A 150 -11.38 7.84 -20.53
C THR A 150 -12.67 8.51 -20.07
N LEU A 151 -12.90 8.59 -18.76
CA LEU A 151 -14.12 9.18 -18.20
C LEU A 151 -14.19 10.70 -18.44
N LEU A 152 -13.05 11.39 -18.35
CA LEU A 152 -12.96 12.81 -18.67
C LEU A 152 -13.24 13.11 -20.15
N LYS A 153 -12.81 12.22 -21.06
CA LYS A 153 -13.03 12.38 -22.51
C LYS A 153 -14.46 12.09 -22.93
N SER A 154 -15.18 11.21 -22.22
CA SER A 154 -16.59 10.87 -22.52
C SER A 154 -17.60 11.91 -22.02
N GLY A 155 -17.18 12.86 -21.18
CA GLY A 155 -18.02 13.94 -20.65
C GLY A 155 -17.81 15.30 -21.31
N SER A 156 -17.04 15.37 -22.40
CA SER A 156 -16.81 16.56 -23.24
C SER A 156 -17.48 16.39 -24.59
#